data_AF-A0A7C5K592-F1
#
_entry.id   AF-A0A7C5K592-F1
#
_cell.length_a   1.000
_cell.length_b   1.000
_cell.length_c   1.000
_cell.angle_alpha   90.00
_cell.angle_beta   90.00
_cell.angle_gamma   90.00
#
_symmetry.space_group_name_H-M   'P 1'
#
loop_
_entity.id
_entity.type
_entity.pdbx_description
1 polymer ?
#
loop_
_entity_poly.entity_id
_entity_poly.type
_entity_poly.pdbx_seq_one_letter_code
_entity_poly.pdbx_strand_id
1 'polypeptide(L)' 'MKAKVIANGQPREVELPCTVAQFLAQCGWKPTQVVVECNGNILPRSELATRSLQDNDRLEIIIPVAGG' A
#
# COMPACT_ATOMS: atom_id res chain seq x y z
N MET A 1 -15.20 -7.33 5.58
CA MET A 1 -14.54 -8.64 5.89
C MET A 1 -13.10 -8.35 6.30
N LYS A 2 -12.55 -9.04 7.31
CA LYS A 2 -11.13 -8.90 7.64
C LYS A 2 -10.28 -9.71 6.66
N ALA A 3 -9.19 -9.12 6.18
CA ALA A 3 -8.18 -9.75 5.35
C ALA A 3 -6.80 -9.41 5.91
N LYS A 4 -5.77 -10.06 5.37
CA LYS A 4 -4.40 -9.89 5.78
C LYS A 4 -3.55 -9.54 4.57
N VAL A 5 -2.83 -8.43 4.65
CA VAL A 5 -1.82 -8.04 3.66
C VAL A 5 -0.43 -8.13 4.28
N ILE A 6 0.60 -8.15 3.45
CA ILE A 6 2.01 -8.16 3.88
C ILE A 6 2.59 -6.82 3.46
N ALA A 7 2.81 -5.90 4.39
CA ALA A 7 3.37 -4.58 4.11
C ALA A 7 4.81 -4.49 4.60
N ASN A 8 5.77 -4.24 3.71
CA ASN A 8 7.22 -4.21 4.00
C ASN A 8 7.66 -5.48 4.75
N GLY A 9 7.22 -6.64 4.26
CA GLY A 9 7.47 -7.95 4.88
C GLY A 9 6.70 -8.23 6.20
N GLN A 10 5.91 -7.28 6.72
CA GLN A 10 5.17 -7.45 7.98
C GLN A 10 3.67 -7.69 7.72
N PRO A 11 3.07 -8.73 8.32
CA PRO A 11 1.64 -8.97 8.19
C PRO A 11 0.81 -7.87 8.87
N ARG A 12 -0.21 -7.37 8.17
CA ARG A 12 -1.17 -6.38 8.69
C ARG A 12 -2.60 -6.80 8.38
N GLU A 13 -3.48 -6.69 9.38
CA GLU A 13 -4.91 -6.85 9.18
C GLU A 13 -5.48 -5.60 8.51
N VAL A 14 -6.38 -5.81 7.54
CA VAL A 14 -7.10 -4.76 6.84
C VAL A 14 -8.57 -5.14 6.70
N GLU A 15 -9.44 -4.15 6.67
CA GLU A 15 -10.85 -4.37 6.35
C GLU A 15 -11.09 -4.18 4.86
N LEU A 16 -11.69 -5.18 4.20
CA LEU A 16 -12.06 -5.11 2.79
C LEU A 16 -13.56 -4.77 2.62
N PRO A 17 -13.93 -4.06 1.54
CA PRO A 17 -13.03 -3.53 0.50
C PRO A 17 -12.28 -2.28 0.96
N CYS A 18 -10.98 -2.22 0.66
CA CYS A 18 -10.11 -1.08 0.94
C CYS A 18 -9.14 -0.89 -0.22
N THR A 19 -8.84 0.36 -0.56
CA THR A 19 -7.86 0.68 -1.59
C THR A 19 -6.47 0.84 -1.00
N VAL A 20 -5.44 0.77 -1.85
CA VAL A 20 -4.05 1.00 -1.42
C VAL A 20 -3.92 2.35 -0.72
N ALA A 21 -4.54 3.42 -1.24
CA ALA A 21 -4.49 4.74 -0.63
C ALA A 21 -5.15 4.79 0.76
N GLN A 22 -6.28 4.09 0.95
CA GLN A 22 -6.93 4.01 2.25
C GLN A 22 -6.07 3.25 3.27
N PHE A 23 -5.45 2.15 2.84
CA PHE A 23 -4.51 1.40 3.67
C PHE A 23 -3.28 2.22 4.07
N LEU A 24 -2.70 2.99 3.12
CA LEU A 24 -1.59 3.90 3.41
C LEU A 24 -2.00 4.94 4.47
N ALA A 25 -3.19 5.52 4.34
CA ALA A 25 -3.70 6.49 5.29
C ALA A 25 -3.89 5.88 6.70
N GLN A 26 -4.40 4.64 6.80
CA GLN A 26 -4.48 3.89 8.06
C GLN A 26 -3.10 3.65 8.68
N CYS A 27 -2.08 3.47 7.84
CA CYS A 27 -0.70 3.33 8.26
C CYS A 27 0.00 4.67 8.58
N GLY A 28 -0.69 5.81 8.41
CA GLY A 28 -0.14 7.15 8.64
C GLY A 28 0.66 7.73 7.47
N TRP A 29 0.64 7.09 6.30
CA TRP A 29 1.36 7.53 5.11
C TRP A 29 0.49 8.36 4.18
N LYS A 30 1.08 9.37 3.55
CA LYS A 30 0.45 10.09 2.43
C LYS A 30 0.90 9.46 1.11
N PRO A 31 -0.02 9.17 0.16
CA PRO A 31 0.33 8.65 -1.17
C PRO A 31 1.36 9.51 -1.95
N THR A 32 1.46 10.80 -1.62
CA THR A 32 2.43 11.72 -2.23
C THR A 32 3.86 11.59 -1.68
N GLN A 33 4.06 10.91 -0.55
CA GLN A 33 5.35 10.78 0.12
C GLN A 33 6.01 9.43 -0.09
N VAL A 34 5.30 8.48 -0.69
CA VAL A 34 5.76 7.11 -0.87
C VAL A 34 5.63 6.67 -2.32
N VAL A 35 6.40 5.66 -2.68
CA VAL A 35 6.19 4.80 -3.84
C VAL A 35 5.67 3.47 -3.32
N VAL A 36 4.64 2.92 -3.96
CA VAL A 36 4.09 1.62 -3.56
C VAL A 36 4.22 0.63 -4.69
N GLU A 37 4.79 -0.51 -4.38
CA GLU A 37 4.76 -1.70 -5.21
C GLU A 37 3.74 -2.67 -4.62
N CYS A 38 2.88 -3.23 -5.46
CA CYS A 38 1.90 -4.25 -5.08
C CYS A 38 2.15 -5.53 -5.88
N ASN A 39 2.50 -6.61 -5.19
CA ASN A 39 2.79 -7.92 -5.77
C ASN A 39 3.85 -7.88 -6.89
N GLY A 40 4.91 -7.08 -6.75
CA GLY A 40 5.94 -6.92 -7.79
C GLY A 40 5.66 -5.80 -8.81
N ASN A 41 4.47 -5.18 -8.78
CA ASN A 41 4.10 -4.14 -9.72
C ASN A 41 4.09 -2.76 -9.05
N ILE A 42 4.95 -1.85 -9.51
CA ILE A 42 4.96 -0.46 -9.04
C ILE A 42 3.65 0.20 -9.47
N LEU A 43 2.90 0.72 -8.50
CA LEU A 43 1.63 1.38 -8.75
C LEU A 43 1.84 2.89 -8.95
N PRO A 44 1.37 3.47 -10.07
CA PRO A 44 1.26 4.91 -10.22
C PRO A 44 0.39 5.53 -9.12
N ARG A 45 0.68 6.78 -8.73
CA ARG A 45 -0.10 7.48 -7.69
C ARG A 45 -1.60 7.57 -7.98
N SER A 46 -1.96 7.72 -9.26
CA SER A 46 -3.35 7.73 -9.72
C SER A 46 -4.07 6.41 -9.48
N GLU A 47 -3.34 5.29 -9.47
CA GLU A 47 -3.91 3.96 -9.25
C GLU A 47 -4.06 3.63 -7.76
N LEU A 48 -3.31 4.28 -6.86
CA LEU A 48 -3.41 4.00 -5.42
C LEU A 48 -4.84 4.22 -4.88
N ALA A 49 -5.57 5.19 -5.44
CA ALA A 49 -6.94 5.51 -5.02
C ALA A 49 -8.00 4.54 -5.57
N THR A 50 -7.71 3.81 -6.65
CA THR A 50 -8.66 2.92 -7.33
C THR A 50 -8.30 1.45 -7.20
N ARG A 51 -7.04 1.13 -6.89
CA ARG A 51 -6.55 -0.23 -6.69
C ARG A 51 -7.06 -0.77 -5.36
N SER A 52 -8.06 -1.64 -5.42
CA SER A 52 -8.52 -2.42 -4.28
C SER A 52 -7.47 -3.45 -3.86
N LEU A 53 -7.25 -3.55 -2.54
CA LEU A 53 -6.46 -4.61 -1.94
C LEU A 53 -7.26 -5.91 -1.88
N GLN A 54 -6.52 -7.02 -1.96
CA GLN A 54 -7.02 -8.37 -1.80
C GLN A 54 -6.30 -9.06 -0.63
N ASP A 55 -6.89 -10.17 -0.18
CA ASP A 55 -6.26 -10.98 0.84
C ASP A 55 -4.92 -11.55 0.33
N ASN A 56 -3.90 -11.51 1.19
CA ASN A 56 -2.51 -11.88 0.92
C ASN A 56 -1.74 -10.99 -0.08
N ASP A 57 -2.24 -9.81 -0.44
CA ASP A 57 -1.47 -8.84 -1.22
C ASP A 57 -0.18 -8.44 -0.48
N ARG A 58 0.91 -8.31 -1.25
CA ARG A 58 2.22 -7.88 -0.79
C ARG A 58 2.46 -6.45 -1.22
N LEU A 59 2.68 -5.56 -0.27
CA LEU A 59 2.90 -4.14 -0.49
C LEU A 59 4.29 -3.75 -0.02
N GLU A 60 5.11 -3.22 -0.92
CA GLU A 60 6.37 -2.58 -0.57
C GLU A 60 6.17 -1.06 -0.66
N ILE A 61 6.27 -0.39 0.48
CA ILE A 61 6.08 1.03 0.68
C ILE A 61 7.47 1.64 0.88
N ILE A 62 7.93 2.33 -0.16
CA ILE A 62 9.27 2.90 -0.25
C ILE A 62 9.16 4.42 -0.07
N ILE A 63 9.94 4.98 0.86
CA ILE A 63 10.06 6.43 1.03
C ILE A 63 11.27 6.88 0.20
N PRO A 64 11.07 7.60 -0.92
CA PRO A 64 12.20 8.14 -1.66
C PRO A 64 12.93 9.19 -0.81
N VAL A 65 14.21 8.95 -0.54
CA VAL A 65 15.11 9.96 0.00
C VAL A 65 15.80 10.65 -1.16
N ALA A 66 15.57 11.95 -1.32
CA ALA A 66 16.35 12.75 -2.26
C ALA A 66 17.76 12.89 -1.68
N GLY A 67 18.72 12.13 -2.22
CA GLY A 67 20.14 12.32 -1.92
C GLY A 67 20.61 13.63 -2.52
N GLY A 68 21.35 14.43 -1.73
CA GLY A 68 22.08 15.60 -2.21
C GLY A 68 23.29 15.21 -3.05
#